data_AF-A0A7C3AYN5-F1
#
_entry.id   AF-A0A7C3AYN5-F1
#
_cell.length_a   1.000
_cell.length_b   1.000
_cell.length_c   1.000
_cell.angle_alpha   90.00
_cell.angle_beta   90.00
_cell.angle_gamma   90.00
#
_symmetry.space_group_name_H-M   'P 1'
#
loop_
_entity.id
_entity.type
_entity.pdbx_description
1 polymer ?
#
loop_
_entity_poly.entity_id
_entity_poly.type
_entity_poly.pdbx_seq_one_letter_code
_entity_poly.pdbx_strand_id
1 'polypeptide(L)' 'MKEEVEFFDVKTRTKFKSKDWRIETKEAKGRTRYFAVTKSPAGPHEAWRIVGKDFALKNM' A
#
# COMPACT_ATOMS: atom_id res chain seq x y z
N MET A 1 1.50 -16.57 -3.79
CA MET A 1 0.37 -15.94 -3.07
C MET A 1 0.91 -14.68 -2.41
N LYS A 2 0.24 -13.52 -2.57
CA LYS A 2 0.71 -12.27 -1.97
C LYS A 2 0.62 -12.34 -0.44
N GLU A 3 1.62 -11.79 0.24
CA GLU A 3 1.64 -11.68 1.69
C GLU A 3 0.51 -10.71 2.15
N GLU A 4 -0.05 -10.95 3.34
CA GLU A 4 -1.04 -10.06 3.91
C GLU A 4 -0.38 -8.80 4.45
N VAL A 5 -0.88 -7.63 4.05
CA VAL A 5 -0.34 -6.33 4.44
C VAL A 5 -1.36 -5.59 5.28
N GLU A 6 -0.90 -5.01 6.40
CA GLU A 6 -1.70 -4.10 7.21
C GLU A 6 -1.68 -2.69 6.60
N PHE A 7 -2.84 -2.08 6.46
CA PHE A 7 -3.01 -0.71 5.99
C PHE A 7 -3.64 0.13 7.09
N PHE A 8 -3.40 1.45 7.02
CA PHE A 8 -4.07 2.43 7.86
C PHE A 8 -4.92 3.33 6.96
N ASP A 9 -6.23 3.28 7.14
CA ASP A 9 -7.15 4.21 6.46
C ASP A 9 -7.14 5.54 7.22
N VAL A 10 -6.54 6.56 6.61
CA VAL A 10 -6.43 7.89 7.22
C VAL A 10 -7.77 8.60 7.38
N LYS A 11 -8.80 8.24 6.59
CA LYS A 11 -10.12 8.87 6.68
C LYS A 11 -10.92 8.35 7.86
N THR A 12 -10.91 7.03 8.07
CA THR A 12 -11.60 6.40 9.21
C THR A 12 -10.71 6.26 10.44
N ARG A 13 -9.40 6.47 10.28
CA ARG A 13 -8.36 6.30 11.31
C ARG A 13 -8.32 4.88 11.88
N THR A 14 -8.60 3.89 11.03
CA THR A 14 -8.64 2.47 11.40
C THR A 14 -7.57 1.66 10.66
N LYS A 15 -7.11 0.60 11.30
CA LYS A 15 -6.22 -0.39 10.68
C LYS A 15 -7.04 -1.53 10.10
N PHE A 16 -6.60 -2.06 8.97
CA PHE A 16 -7.16 -3.25 8.38
C PHE A 16 -6.08 -4.04 7.64
N LYS A 17 -6.31 -5.32 7.37
CA LYS A 17 -5.38 -6.15 6.61
C LYS A 17 -5.99 -6.53 5.26
N SER A 18 -5.14 -6.65 4.24
CA SER A 18 -5.56 -7.09 2.91
C SER A 18 -4.47 -7.94 2.25
N LYS A 19 -4.89 -8.94 1.49
CA LYS A 19 -4.06 -9.69 0.52
C LYS A 19 -4.25 -9.19 -0.91
N ASP A 20 -5.30 -8.39 -1.14
CA ASP A 20 -5.59 -7.76 -2.42
C ASP A 20 -4.99 -6.35 -2.43
N TRP A 21 -3.79 -6.26 -2.98
CA TRP A 21 -3.08 -5.01 -3.14
C TRP A 21 -2.13 -5.08 -4.32
N ARG A 22 -1.74 -3.91 -4.82
CA ARG A 22 -0.74 -3.75 -5.90
C ARG A 22 0.41 -2.88 -5.43
N ILE A 23 1.57 -3.05 -6.07
CA ILE A 23 2.69 -2.15 -5.89
C ILE A 23 2.53 -0.95 -6.82
N GLU A 24 2.68 0.25 -6.27
CA GLU A 24 2.73 1.51 -6.99
C GLU A 24 4.05 2.22 -6.71
N THR A 25 4.59 2.90 -7.71
CA THR A 25 5.81 3.69 -7.58
C THR A 25 5.53 5.16 -7.78
N LYS A 26 6.03 6.01 -6.88
CA LYS A 26 6.03 7.47 -7.07
C LYS A 26 7.41 8.04 -6.87
N GLU A 27 7.80 8.94 -7.75
CA GLU A 27 8.98 9.77 -7.54
C GLU A 27 8.62 10.96 -6.65
N ALA A 28 9.41 11.19 -5.61
CA ALA A 28 9.24 12.32 -4.71
C ALA A 28 10.60 12.83 -4.25
N LYS A 29 10.87 14.12 -4.48
CA LYS A 29 12.15 14.78 -4.11
C LYS A 29 13.37 14.04 -4.67
N GLY A 30 13.31 13.60 -5.93
CA GLY A 30 14.38 12.85 -6.61
C GLY A 30 14.62 11.43 -6.09
N ARG A 31 13.66 10.86 -5.36
CA ARG A 31 13.73 9.47 -4.85
C ARG A 31 12.48 8.69 -5.22
N THR A 32 12.67 7.48 -5.72
CA THR A 32 11.57 6.53 -5.95
C THR A 32 11.08 5.96 -4.62
N ARG A 33 9.79 6.10 -4.37
CA ARG A 33 9.08 5.49 -3.24
C ARG A 33 8.16 4.41 -3.76
N TYR A 34 8.08 3.33 -3.02
CA TYR A 34 7.22 2.19 -3.32
C TYR A 34 6.07 2.16 -2.32
N PHE A 35 4.88 1.85 -2.82
CA PHE A 35 3.66 1.78 -2.03
C PHE A 35 2.95 0.47 -2.31
N ALA A 36 2.47 -0.19 -1.27
CA ALA A 36 1.36 -1.12 -1.41
C ALA A 36 0.06 -0.30 -1.42
N VAL A 37 -0.84 -0.59 -2.35
CA VAL A 37 -2.10 0.12 -2.52
C VAL A 37 -3.27 -0.87 -2.59
N THR A 38 -4.28 -0.64 -1.75
CA THR A 38 -5.52 -1.43 -1.68
C THR A 38 -6.73 -0.51 -1.65
N LYS A 39 -7.89 -1.03 -2.04
CA LYS A 39 -9.20 -0.40 -1.77
C LYS A 39 -9.42 -0.34 -0.25
N SER A 40 -9.96 0.77 0.23
CA SER A 40 -10.45 0.85 1.61
C SER A 40 -11.73 0.02 1.76
N PRO A 41 -11.93 -0.70 2.88
CA PRO A 41 -13.20 -1.34 3.18
C PRO A 41 -14.32 -0.35 3.51
N ALA A 42 -13.98 0.91 3.82
CA ALA A 42 -14.91 1.92 4.30
C ALA A 42 -15.37 2.91 3.23
N GLY A 43 -14.90 2.81 1.98
CA GLY A 43 -15.32 3.75 0.93
C GLY A 43 -14.58 3.58 -0.39
N PRO A 44 -14.85 4.49 -1.36
CA PRO A 44 -14.31 4.38 -2.72
C PRO A 44 -12.82 4.74 -2.83
N HIS A 45 -12.20 5.24 -1.75
CA HIS A 45 -10.80 5.64 -1.74
C HIS A 45 -9.85 4.45 -1.51
N GLU A 46 -8.57 4.72 -1.74
CA GLU A 46 -7.50 3.75 -1.51
C GLU A 46 -6.74 4.05 -0.23
N ALA A 47 -6.16 3.00 0.35
CA ALA A 47 -5.17 3.10 1.41
C ALA A 47 -3.77 2.83 0.84
N TRP A 48 -2.85 3.77 1.07
CA TRP A 48 -1.49 3.74 0.54
C TRP A 48 -0.51 3.51 1.68
N ARG A 49 0.16 2.36 1.68
CA ARG A 49 1.20 2.03 2.65
C ARG A 49 2.57 2.11 2.00
N ILE A 50 3.48 2.88 2.60
CA ILE A 50 4.89 2.88 2.15
C ILE A 50 5.52 1.51 2.43
N VAL A 51 6.27 0.99 1.46
CA VAL A 51 7.01 -0.27 1.55
C VAL A 51 8.45 -0.07 1.10
N GLY A 52 9.34 -0.94 1.56
CA GLY A 52 10.74 -0.94 1.14
C GLY A 52 10.90 -1.40 -0.31
N LYS A 53 12.04 -1.04 -0.92
CA LYS A 53 12.40 -1.47 -2.29
C LYS A 53 12.37 -2.99 -2.44
N ASP A 54 12.96 -3.72 -1.50
CA ASP A 54 13.04 -5.19 -1.58
C ASP A 54 11.66 -5.84 -1.51
N PHE A 55 10.79 -5.34 -0.63
CA PHE A 55 9.40 -5.80 -0.56
C PHE A 55 8.67 -5.54 -1.88
N ALA A 56 8.84 -4.36 -2.46
CA ALA A 56 8.22 -3.99 -3.71
C ALA A 56 8.71 -4.86 -4.88
N LEU A 57 10.02 -5.06 -5.01
CA LEU A 57 10.61 -5.89 -6.06
C LEU A 57 10.23 -7.36 -5.93
N LYS A 58 10.08 -7.88 -4.71
CA LYS A 58 9.62 -9.26 -4.47
C LYS A 58 8.15 -9.47 -4.88
N ASN A 59 7.35 -8.41 -4.92
CA ASN A 59 5.89 -8.49 -5.08
C ASN A 59 5.34 -7.66 -6.26
N MET A 60 6.20 -7.15 -7.14
CA MET A 60 5.84 -6.65 -8.47
C MET A 60 5.42 -7.83 -9.35
#